data_AF-A0A0M3J1Q0-F1
#
_entry.id   AF-A0A0M3J1Q0-F1
#
_cell.length_a   1.000
_cell.length_b   1.000
_cell.length_c   1.000
_cell.angle_alpha   90.00
_cell.angle_beta   90.00
_cell.angle_gamma   90.00
#
_symmetry.space_group_name_H-M   'P 1'
#
loop_
_entity.id
_entity.type
_entity.pdbx_description
1 polymer ?
#
loop_
_entity_poly.entity_id
_entity_poly.type
_entity_poly.pdbx_seq_one_letter_code
_entity_poly.pdbx_strand_id
1 'polypeptide(L)'
;MWQFQAVCSGLCENRIELNDLLSLTYFQNASELSDDVEWLLSKRLIASQQDDSEKEILRATQLGRAVLASSLPPDIALLVYGDLERASHALILDNELHLLYLVTPLNNEAIWAGYLDWFHYHTIWSRLPPRLQRVGQMIGISERFIMERMQGRLARNNALLQIHLRFISALALYELINEKPLNKVAIRFRICRGALQSLQQQSATYACSFCF
;
A
#
# COMPACT_ATOMS: atom_id res chain seq x y z
N MET A 1 -2.97 10.03 14.61
CA MET A 1 -3.26 10.26 13.17
C MET A 1 -3.68 11.72 12.86
N TRP A 2 -4.53 12.37 13.66
CA TRP A 2 -4.93 13.76 13.40
C TRP A 2 -3.78 14.78 13.57
N GLN A 3 -2.77 14.47 14.38
CA GLN A 3 -1.61 15.34 14.62
C GLN A 3 -0.83 15.60 13.34
N PHE A 4 -0.65 14.56 12.51
CA PHE A 4 -0.02 14.67 11.20
C PHE A 4 -0.79 15.65 10.31
N GLN A 5 -2.12 15.52 10.27
CA GLN A 5 -2.98 16.40 9.47
C GLN A 5 -2.91 17.84 9.98
N ALA A 6 -2.90 18.07 11.29
CA ALA A 6 -2.82 19.40 11.89
C ALA A 6 -1.51 20.12 11.53
N VAL A 7 -0.36 19.41 11.58
CA VAL A 7 0.93 19.99 11.17
C VAL A 7 0.99 20.20 9.66
N CYS A 8 0.50 19.24 8.86
CA CYS A 8 0.62 19.32 7.41
C CYS A 8 -0.35 20.29 6.74
N SER A 9 -1.50 20.56 7.36
CA SER A 9 -2.40 21.63 6.92
C SER A 9 -1.95 23.03 7.36
N GLY A 10 -0.96 23.12 8.25
CA GLY A 10 -0.52 24.37 8.87
C GLY A 10 -1.44 24.87 9.97
N LEU A 11 -2.31 24.01 10.52
CA LEU A 11 -3.18 24.36 11.65
C LEU A 11 -2.40 24.49 12.96
N CYS A 12 -1.36 23.67 13.13
CA CYS A 12 -0.46 23.73 14.28
C CYS A 12 0.99 23.79 13.79
N GLU A 13 1.74 24.77 14.26
CA GLU A 13 3.15 24.98 13.90
C GLU A 13 4.11 24.61 15.04
N ASN A 14 3.62 24.28 16.23
CA ASN A 14 4.47 23.91 17.36
C ASN A 14 3.78 22.88 18.27
N ARG A 15 4.55 22.30 19.20
CA ARG A 15 4.05 21.29 20.15
C ARG A 15 3.04 21.85 21.15
N ILE A 16 3.09 23.15 21.43
CA ILE A 16 2.17 23.82 22.36
C ILE A 16 0.78 23.86 21.72
N GLU A 17 0.67 24.35 20.48
CA GLU A 17 -0.58 24.38 19.71
C GLU A 17 -1.16 22.98 19.49
N LEU A 18 -0.31 21.97 19.27
CA LEU A 18 -0.77 20.58 19.20
C LEU A 18 -1.37 20.11 20.53
N ASN A 19 -0.77 20.47 21.65
CA ASN A 19 -1.28 20.11 22.98
C ASN A 19 -2.56 20.87 23.31
N ASP A 20 -2.66 22.14 22.92
CA ASP A 20 -3.87 22.94 23.03
C ASP A 20 -4.99 22.32 22.20
N LEU A 21 -4.69 21.88 20.96
CA LEU A 21 -5.68 21.21 20.12
C LEU A 21 -6.08 19.84 20.69
N LEU A 22 -5.15 19.08 21.23
CA LEU A 22 -5.43 17.82 21.93
C LEU A 22 -6.45 18.03 23.06
N SER A 23 -6.32 19.12 23.85
CA SER A 23 -7.24 19.43 24.94
C SER A 23 -8.69 19.67 24.49
N LEU A 24 -8.89 20.03 23.22
CA LEU A 24 -10.20 20.21 22.59
C LEU A 24 -10.74 18.91 21.97
N THR A 25 -9.89 17.90 21.81
CA THR A 25 -10.34 16.60 21.29
C THR A 25 -10.92 15.73 22.40
N TYR A 26 -11.66 14.70 22.00
CA TYR A 26 -12.19 13.70 22.94
C TYR A 26 -11.10 12.89 23.65
N PHE A 27 -9.87 12.88 23.13
CA PHE A 27 -8.75 12.10 23.66
C PHE A 27 -7.87 13.00 24.56
N GLN A 28 -7.60 12.58 25.80
CA GLN A 28 -6.86 13.38 26.79
C GLN A 28 -5.44 12.86 27.09
N ASN A 29 -4.88 11.99 26.23
CA ASN A 29 -3.57 11.37 26.46
C ASN A 29 -2.43 12.18 25.83
N ALA A 30 -1.73 12.99 26.64
CA ALA A 30 -0.59 13.79 26.19
C ALA A 30 0.68 12.98 25.91
N SER A 31 0.87 11.82 26.54
CA SER A 31 2.08 10.99 26.33
C SER A 31 2.16 10.43 24.91
N GLU A 32 1.02 10.01 24.34
CA GLU A 32 0.93 9.48 22.96
C GLU A 32 1.27 10.56 21.91
N LEU A 33 1.06 11.84 22.24
CA LEU A 33 1.35 12.95 21.32
C LEU A 33 2.85 13.07 21.04
N SER A 34 3.71 12.95 22.06
CA SER A 34 5.16 13.08 21.87
C SER A 34 5.69 11.96 21.00
N ASP A 35 5.26 10.72 21.29
CA ASP A 35 5.65 9.52 20.55
C ASP A 35 5.23 9.61 19.07
N ASP A 36 4.01 10.09 18.79
CA ASP A 36 3.50 10.30 17.42
C ASP A 36 4.34 11.33 16.66
N VAL A 37 4.67 12.47 17.29
CA VAL A 37 5.48 13.53 16.67
C VAL A 37 6.91 13.05 16.40
N GLU A 38 7.51 12.32 17.33
CA GLU A 38 8.83 11.71 17.15
C GLU A 38 8.83 10.68 16.02
N TRP A 39 7.78 9.86 15.92
CA TRP A 39 7.62 8.94 14.81
C TRP A 39 7.55 9.68 13.46
N LEU A 40 6.75 10.75 13.37
CA LEU A 40 6.61 11.56 12.15
C LEU A 40 7.94 12.22 11.73
N LEU A 41 8.72 12.70 12.70
CA LEU A 41 10.07 13.23 12.47
C LEU A 41 11.02 12.13 11.97
N SER A 42 11.00 10.95 12.60
CA SER A 42 11.85 9.81 12.23
C SER A 42 11.59 9.34 10.80
N LYS A 43 10.35 9.45 10.32
CA LYS A 43 9.93 9.11 8.96
C LYS A 43 10.06 10.25 7.96
N ARG A 44 10.59 11.41 8.38
CA ARG A 44 10.76 12.62 7.54
C ARG A 44 9.45 13.11 6.92
N LEU A 45 8.32 12.88 7.59
CA LEU A 45 7.03 13.41 7.18
C LEU A 45 6.86 14.86 7.63
N ILE A 46 7.41 15.19 8.79
CA ILE A 46 7.55 16.55 9.30
C ILE A 46 9.03 16.84 9.60
N ALA A 47 9.38 18.11 9.68
CA ALA A 47 10.70 18.59 10.07
C ALA A 47 10.56 19.63 11.18
N SER A 48 11.52 19.63 12.10
CA SER A 48 11.65 20.64 13.16
C SER A 48 12.69 21.67 12.73
N GLN A 49 12.30 22.94 12.72
CA GLN A 49 13.15 24.09 12.39
C GLN A 49 13.18 25.03 13.59
N GLN A 50 14.32 25.65 13.85
CA GLN A 50 14.42 26.74 14.83
C GLN A 50 14.17 28.06 14.11
N ASP A 51 13.26 28.85 14.67
CA ASP A 51 13.03 30.22 14.23
C ASP A 51 14.15 31.16 14.74
N ASP A 52 14.21 32.36 14.20
CA ASP A 52 15.11 33.45 14.65
C ASP A 52 14.92 33.79 16.14
N SER A 53 13.79 33.36 16.73
CA SER A 53 13.44 33.50 18.14
C SER A 53 13.76 32.27 19.02
N GLU A 54 14.57 31.31 18.53
CA GLU A 54 14.90 30.02 19.17
C GLU A 54 13.69 29.10 19.48
N LYS A 55 12.52 29.37 18.89
CA LYS A 55 11.32 28.54 19.07
C LYS A 55 11.32 27.37 18.08
N GLU A 56 10.92 26.19 18.56
CA GLU A 56 10.73 25.00 17.72
C GLU A 56 9.47 25.18 16.85
N ILE A 57 9.66 25.15 15.52
CA ILE A 57 8.59 25.17 14.52
C ILE A 57 8.57 23.84 13.77
N LEU A 58 7.42 23.18 13.77
CA LEU A 58 7.12 21.98 13.01
C LEU A 58 6.56 22.37 11.64
N ARG A 59 7.16 21.84 10.57
CA ARG A 59 6.72 22.04 9.19
C ARG A 59 6.61 20.70 8.47
N ALA A 60 5.62 20.58 7.59
CA ALA A 60 5.53 19.42 6.71
C ALA A 60 6.63 19.42 5.65
N THR A 61 7.21 18.24 5.41
CA THR A 61 8.15 18.04 4.30
C THR A 61 7.40 17.94 2.97
N GLN A 62 8.13 17.85 1.85
CA GLN A 62 7.51 17.55 0.56
C GLN A 62 6.79 16.19 0.60
N LEU A 63 7.40 15.18 1.23
CA LEU A 63 6.79 13.88 1.43
C LEU A 63 5.54 13.97 2.32
N GLY A 64 5.61 14.70 3.45
CA GLY A 64 4.44 14.90 4.32
C GLY A 64 3.26 15.57 3.59
N ARG A 65 3.53 16.57 2.76
CA ARG A 65 2.50 17.20 1.92
C ARG A 65 1.91 16.25 0.89
N ALA A 66 2.74 15.43 0.24
CA ALA A 66 2.26 14.42 -0.71
C ALA A 66 1.39 13.36 0.00
N VAL A 67 1.79 12.88 1.17
CA VAL A 67 1.01 11.94 1.98
C VAL A 67 -0.34 12.53 2.42
N LEU A 68 -0.36 13.82 2.79
CA LEU A 68 -1.60 14.52 3.09
C LEU A 68 -2.52 14.59 1.86
N ALA A 69 -1.96 14.94 0.69
CA ALA A 69 -2.70 15.04 -0.56
C ALA A 69 -3.24 13.68 -1.04
N SER A 70 -2.51 12.59 -0.83
CA SER A 70 -2.90 11.25 -1.25
C SER A 70 -4.07 10.67 -0.45
N SER A 71 -4.45 11.31 0.66
CA SER A 71 -5.47 10.85 1.61
C SER A 71 -5.20 9.44 2.16
N LEU A 72 -3.93 9.02 2.19
CA LEU A 72 -3.52 7.72 2.70
C LEU A 72 -3.08 7.86 4.17
N PRO A 73 -3.34 6.85 5.01
CA PRO A 73 -2.70 6.75 6.31
C PRO A 73 -1.17 6.80 6.16
N PRO A 74 -0.43 7.53 7.02
CA PRO A 74 1.02 7.72 6.87
C PRO A 74 1.84 6.42 6.77
N ASP A 75 1.46 5.40 7.54
CA ASP A 75 2.07 4.06 7.50
C ASP A 75 1.88 3.38 6.12
N ILE A 76 0.68 3.45 5.56
CA ILE A 76 0.36 2.94 4.22
C ILE A 76 1.09 3.76 3.14
N ALA A 77 1.10 5.08 3.28
CA ALA A 77 1.74 5.97 2.31
C ALA A 77 3.26 5.77 2.25
N LEU A 78 3.91 5.48 3.38
CA LEU A 78 5.33 5.14 3.42
C LEU A 78 5.63 3.80 2.71
N LEU A 79 4.74 2.82 2.81
CA LEU A 79 4.87 1.56 2.06
C LEU A 79 4.76 1.80 0.54
N VAL A 80 3.80 2.62 0.13
CA VAL A 80 3.62 3.06 -1.26
C VAL A 80 4.83 3.81 -1.78
N TYR A 81 5.32 4.77 -1.00
CA TYR A 81 6.52 5.53 -1.34
C TYR A 81 7.72 4.60 -1.54
N GLY A 82 7.88 3.59 -0.67
CA GLY A 82 8.93 2.58 -0.83
C GLY A 82 8.77 1.69 -2.07
N ASP A 83 7.53 1.34 -2.46
CA ASP A 83 7.28 0.63 -3.73
C ASP A 83 7.63 1.50 -4.94
N LEU A 84 7.24 2.77 -4.92
CA LEU A 84 7.52 3.73 -5.99
C LEU A 84 9.01 4.05 -6.10
N GLU A 85 9.69 4.21 -4.97
CA GLU A 85 11.14 4.40 -4.94
C GLU A 85 11.86 3.17 -5.51
N ARG A 86 11.43 1.95 -5.20
CA ARG A 86 11.99 0.75 -5.85
C ARG A 86 11.68 0.72 -7.35
N ALA A 87 10.44 1.01 -7.73
CA ALA A 87 9.98 0.97 -9.10
C ALA A 87 10.68 2.03 -9.98
N SER A 88 11.03 3.19 -9.43
CA SER A 88 11.74 4.24 -10.16
C SER A 88 13.14 3.82 -10.64
N HIS A 89 13.76 2.85 -9.96
CA HIS A 89 15.06 2.30 -10.34
C HIS A 89 14.95 1.13 -11.34
N ALA A 90 13.81 0.42 -11.38
CA ALA A 90 13.63 -0.76 -12.22
C ALA A 90 12.15 -1.02 -12.59
N LEU A 91 11.63 -0.21 -13.52
CA LEU A 91 10.26 -0.36 -14.02
C LEU A 91 10.22 -1.25 -15.27
N ILE A 92 9.56 -2.42 -15.18
CA ILE A 92 9.27 -3.25 -16.36
C ILE A 92 8.04 -2.68 -17.08
N LEU A 93 8.25 -2.22 -18.32
CA LEU A 93 7.22 -1.62 -19.19
C LEU A 93 6.86 -2.50 -20.40
N ASP A 94 7.25 -3.78 -20.39
CA ASP A 94 6.90 -4.74 -21.45
C ASP A 94 5.37 -4.98 -21.55
N ASN A 95 4.65 -4.69 -20.47
CA ASN A 95 3.21 -4.79 -20.31
C ASN A 95 2.77 -4.02 -19.06
N GLU A 96 1.46 -3.87 -18.86
CA GLU A 96 0.85 -3.08 -17.79
C GLU A 96 0.82 -3.79 -16.43
N LEU A 97 1.26 -5.06 -16.32
CA LEU A 97 1.14 -5.84 -15.08
C LEU A 97 1.92 -5.21 -13.92
N HIS A 98 3.12 -4.68 -14.18
CA HIS A 98 3.91 -4.06 -13.12
C HIS A 98 3.27 -2.76 -12.62
N LEU A 99 2.76 -1.93 -13.53
CA LEU A 99 2.00 -0.73 -13.19
C LEU A 99 0.73 -1.08 -12.39
N LEU A 100 0.00 -2.11 -12.83
CA LEU A 100 -1.15 -2.63 -12.12
C LEU A 100 -0.81 -3.12 -10.71
N TYR A 101 0.33 -3.78 -10.55
CA TYR A 101 0.79 -4.20 -9.22
C TYR A 101 0.97 -3.01 -8.27
N LEU A 102 1.58 -1.91 -8.75
CA LEU A 102 1.77 -0.70 -7.95
C LEU A 102 0.43 -0.09 -7.52
N VAL A 103 -0.56 -0.04 -8.41
CA VAL A 103 -1.91 0.48 -8.10
C VAL A 103 -2.87 -0.57 -7.53
N THR A 104 -2.41 -1.79 -7.27
CA THR A 104 -3.20 -2.79 -6.55
C THR A 104 -3.10 -2.50 -5.05
N PRO A 105 -4.22 -2.36 -4.32
CA PRO A 105 -4.22 -2.07 -2.88
C PRO A 105 -3.37 -3.05 -2.07
N LEU A 106 -2.80 -2.55 -0.98
CA LEU A 106 -2.13 -3.37 0.03
C LEU A 106 -3.16 -4.16 0.86
N ASN A 107 -2.74 -5.28 1.47
CA ASN A 107 -3.56 -6.11 2.37
C ASN A 107 -4.80 -6.76 1.74
N ASN A 108 -4.59 -7.52 0.65
CA ASN A 108 -5.67 -8.23 -0.05
C ASN A 108 -6.17 -9.52 0.67
N GLU A 109 -5.78 -9.76 1.91
CA GLU A 109 -6.20 -10.97 2.66
C GLU A 109 -7.71 -11.09 2.73
N ALA A 110 -8.43 -10.01 3.03
CA ALA A 110 -9.89 -10.04 3.13
C ALA A 110 -10.57 -10.39 1.79
N ILE A 111 -9.97 -9.99 0.67
CA ILE A 111 -10.48 -10.27 -0.68
C ILE A 111 -10.32 -11.74 -1.04
N TRP A 112 -9.20 -12.35 -0.61
CA TRP A 112 -8.84 -13.73 -0.91
C TRP A 112 -9.21 -14.71 0.20
N ALA A 113 -9.74 -14.24 1.32
CA ALA A 113 -10.17 -15.05 2.45
C ALA A 113 -11.20 -16.09 1.99
N GLY A 114 -10.84 -17.37 2.11
CA GLY A 114 -11.68 -18.49 1.68
C GLY A 114 -11.68 -18.79 0.18
N TYR A 115 -10.98 -18.01 -0.66
CA TYR A 115 -10.91 -18.21 -2.11
C TYR A 115 -9.53 -18.69 -2.60
N LEU A 116 -8.46 -18.41 -1.85
CA LEU A 116 -7.11 -18.73 -2.32
C LEU A 116 -6.79 -20.23 -2.21
N ASP A 117 -6.86 -20.90 -3.35
CA ASP A 117 -6.32 -22.24 -3.55
C ASP A 117 -4.88 -22.14 -4.09
N TRP A 118 -3.89 -22.56 -3.28
CA TRP A 118 -2.48 -22.51 -3.65
C TRP A 118 -2.12 -23.44 -4.82
N PHE A 119 -2.82 -24.58 -4.98
CA PHE A 119 -2.62 -25.46 -6.13
C PHE A 119 -3.08 -24.78 -7.43
N HIS A 120 -4.23 -24.11 -7.35
CA HIS A 120 -4.75 -23.32 -8.47
C HIS A 120 -3.85 -22.12 -8.78
N TYR A 121 -3.34 -21.43 -7.76
CA TYR A 121 -2.37 -20.34 -7.96
C TYR A 121 -1.08 -20.83 -8.63
N HIS A 122 -0.52 -21.97 -8.21
CA HIS A 122 0.63 -22.60 -8.89
C HIS A 122 0.34 -22.92 -10.36
N THR A 123 -0.86 -23.43 -10.64
CA THR A 123 -1.31 -23.71 -12.02
C THR A 123 -1.37 -22.43 -12.86
N ILE A 124 -1.88 -21.33 -12.31
CA ILE A 124 -1.88 -20.02 -12.97
C ILE A 124 -0.43 -19.59 -13.23
N TRP A 125 0.41 -19.58 -12.21
CA TRP A 125 1.81 -19.15 -12.28
C TRP A 125 2.59 -19.92 -13.36
N SER A 126 2.49 -21.25 -13.36
CA SER A 126 3.20 -22.12 -14.30
C SER A 126 2.78 -21.92 -15.76
N ARG A 127 1.56 -21.44 -15.99
CA ARG A 127 1.00 -21.20 -17.34
C ARG A 127 1.11 -19.74 -17.78
N LEU A 128 1.69 -18.86 -16.96
CA LEU A 128 1.89 -17.46 -17.35
C LEU A 128 2.91 -17.37 -18.50
N PRO A 129 2.68 -16.46 -19.47
CA PRO A 129 3.69 -16.12 -20.47
C PRO A 129 5.01 -15.70 -19.79
N PRO A 130 6.19 -16.01 -20.38
CA PRO A 130 7.49 -15.67 -19.79
C PRO A 130 7.65 -14.18 -19.45
N ARG A 131 7.03 -13.29 -20.22
CA ARG A 131 7.03 -11.85 -19.97
C ARG A 131 6.33 -11.47 -18.66
N LEU A 132 5.21 -12.11 -18.33
CA LEU A 132 4.47 -11.87 -17.07
C LEU A 132 5.16 -12.56 -15.88
N GLN A 133 5.74 -13.74 -16.09
CA GLN A 133 6.54 -14.41 -15.06
C GLN A 133 7.76 -13.57 -14.65
N ARG A 134 8.43 -12.93 -15.62
CA ARG A 134 9.56 -12.03 -15.34
C ARG A 134 9.15 -10.85 -14.44
N VAL A 135 7.96 -10.27 -14.67
CA VAL A 135 7.40 -9.24 -13.79
C VAL A 135 7.19 -9.78 -12.37
N GLY A 136 6.58 -10.97 -12.24
CA GLY A 136 6.41 -11.61 -10.94
C GLY A 136 7.73 -11.90 -10.22
N GLN A 137 8.74 -12.41 -10.93
CA GLN A 137 10.06 -12.70 -10.37
C GLN A 137 10.74 -11.43 -9.84
N MET A 138 10.64 -10.32 -10.58
CA MET A 138 11.19 -9.03 -10.16
C MET A 138 10.47 -8.46 -8.92
N ILE A 139 9.14 -8.63 -8.84
CA ILE A 139 8.34 -8.27 -7.66
C ILE A 139 8.70 -9.13 -6.43
N GLY A 140 9.28 -10.32 -6.63
CA GLY A 140 9.67 -11.25 -5.56
C GLY A 140 8.74 -12.45 -5.41
N ILE A 141 7.96 -12.79 -6.44
CA ILE A 141 7.12 -13.99 -6.48
C ILE A 141 8.01 -15.23 -6.57
N SER A 142 7.94 -16.04 -5.52
CA SER A 142 8.74 -17.24 -5.36
C SER A 142 7.89 -18.49 -5.59
N GLU A 143 8.23 -19.27 -6.61
CA GLU A 143 7.59 -20.57 -6.85
C GLU A 143 7.79 -21.51 -5.65
N ARG A 144 8.97 -21.47 -5.02
CA ARG A 144 9.25 -22.20 -3.79
C ARG A 144 8.25 -21.85 -2.68
N PHE A 145 7.94 -20.57 -2.51
CA PHE A 145 6.95 -20.15 -1.50
C PHE A 145 5.57 -20.74 -1.82
N ILE A 146 5.13 -20.70 -3.09
CA ILE A 146 3.86 -21.31 -3.50
C ILE A 146 3.84 -22.81 -3.18
N MET A 147 4.89 -23.55 -3.51
CA MET A 147 5.00 -24.98 -3.22
C MET A 147 4.96 -25.29 -1.72
N GLU A 148 5.64 -24.49 -0.89
CA GLU A 148 5.61 -24.64 0.57
C GLU A 148 4.17 -24.46 1.11
N ARG A 149 3.40 -23.51 0.56
CA ARG A 149 1.99 -23.30 0.95
C ARG A 149 1.08 -24.43 0.49
N MET A 150 1.32 -25.01 -0.69
CA MET A 150 0.61 -26.21 -1.14
C MET A 150 0.82 -27.42 -0.21
N GLN A 151 2.00 -27.52 0.41
CA GLN A 151 2.31 -28.56 1.40
C GLN A 151 1.71 -28.27 2.79
N GLY A 152 0.90 -27.22 2.94
CA GLY A 152 0.29 -26.83 4.21
C GLY A 152 1.24 -26.14 5.19
N ARG A 153 2.44 -25.72 4.74
CA ARG A 153 3.36 -24.99 5.62
C ARG A 153 2.81 -23.58 5.88
N LEU A 154 2.84 -23.19 7.15
CA LEU A 154 2.47 -21.84 7.55
C LEU A 154 3.52 -20.84 7.05
N ALA A 155 3.06 -19.68 6.57
CA ALA A 155 3.94 -18.60 6.18
C ALA A 155 4.64 -18.07 7.44
N ARG A 156 5.96 -18.25 7.51
CA ARG A 156 6.78 -17.67 8.57
C ARG A 156 6.87 -16.14 8.46
N ASN A 157 6.64 -15.61 7.26
CA ASN A 157 6.75 -14.20 6.95
C ASN A 157 5.45 -13.70 6.30
N ASN A 158 4.73 -12.82 7.01
CA ASN A 158 3.47 -12.26 6.51
C ASN A 158 3.68 -11.33 5.30
N ALA A 159 4.85 -10.67 5.20
CA ALA A 159 5.15 -9.80 4.06
C ALA A 159 5.20 -10.56 2.73
N LEU A 160 5.78 -11.78 2.70
CA LEU A 160 5.79 -12.62 1.50
C LEU A 160 4.37 -13.04 1.10
N LEU A 161 3.53 -13.38 2.08
CA LEU A 161 2.12 -13.68 1.81
C LEU A 161 1.44 -12.49 1.13
N GLN A 162 1.62 -11.27 1.65
CA GLN A 162 1.05 -10.06 1.06
C GLN A 162 1.52 -9.79 -0.36
N ILE A 163 2.82 -9.99 -0.65
CA ILE A 163 3.36 -9.84 -2.01
C ILE A 163 2.66 -10.80 -2.98
N HIS A 164 2.50 -12.07 -2.58
CA HIS A 164 1.82 -13.07 -3.40
C HIS A 164 0.33 -12.78 -3.60
N LEU A 165 -0.38 -12.33 -2.55
CA LEU A 165 -1.79 -11.94 -2.61
C LEU A 165 -2.00 -10.72 -3.52
N ARG A 166 -1.12 -9.71 -3.41
CA ARG A 166 -1.16 -8.53 -4.26
C ARG A 166 -0.86 -8.87 -5.72
N PHE A 167 0.06 -9.80 -5.97
CA PHE A 167 0.37 -10.22 -7.34
C PHE A 167 -0.78 -10.98 -8.01
N ILE A 168 -1.44 -11.90 -7.31
CA ILE A 168 -2.61 -12.60 -7.89
C ILE A 168 -3.79 -11.64 -8.10
N SER A 169 -3.99 -10.65 -7.22
CA SER A 169 -4.91 -9.53 -7.45
C SER A 169 -4.56 -8.75 -8.72
N ALA A 170 -3.29 -8.37 -8.89
CA ALA A 170 -2.81 -7.64 -10.07
C ALA A 170 -3.01 -8.45 -11.37
N LEU A 171 -2.81 -9.78 -11.33
CA LEU A 171 -3.10 -10.66 -12.47
C LEU A 171 -4.59 -10.69 -12.84
N ALA A 172 -5.47 -10.73 -11.84
CA ALA A 172 -6.92 -10.69 -12.08
C ALA A 172 -7.33 -9.35 -12.70
N LEU A 173 -6.80 -8.23 -12.18
CA LEU A 173 -6.99 -6.90 -12.73
C LEU A 173 -6.40 -6.78 -14.15
N TYR A 174 -5.26 -7.40 -14.41
CA TYR A 174 -4.62 -7.43 -15.73
C TYR A 174 -5.51 -8.07 -16.79
N GLU A 175 -6.25 -9.13 -16.41
CA GLU A 175 -7.23 -9.71 -17.32
C GLU A 175 -8.42 -8.78 -17.59
N LEU A 176 -8.87 -8.02 -16.59
CA LEU A 176 -9.98 -7.09 -16.73
C LEU A 176 -9.63 -5.88 -17.61
N ILE A 177 -8.42 -5.31 -17.48
CA ILE A 177 -8.00 -4.20 -18.36
C ILE A 177 -7.82 -4.65 -19.81
N ASN A 178 -7.52 -5.94 -20.04
CA ASN A 178 -7.46 -6.56 -21.36
C ASN A 178 -8.87 -6.99 -21.85
N GLU A 179 -9.91 -6.29 -21.41
CA GLU A 179 -11.30 -6.43 -21.84
C GLU A 179 -11.90 -7.84 -21.68
N LYS A 180 -11.35 -8.68 -20.81
CA LYS A 180 -11.98 -9.97 -20.50
C LYS A 180 -13.20 -9.75 -19.62
N PRO A 181 -14.33 -10.43 -19.91
CA PRO A 181 -15.55 -10.22 -19.14
C PRO A 181 -15.37 -10.67 -17.70
N LEU A 182 -15.84 -9.86 -16.75
CA LEU A 182 -15.70 -10.05 -15.30
C LEU A 182 -16.05 -11.48 -14.84
N ASN A 183 -17.12 -12.06 -15.40
CA ASN A 183 -17.54 -13.42 -15.04
C ASN A 183 -16.50 -14.49 -15.43
N LYS A 184 -15.83 -14.35 -16.59
CA LYS A 184 -14.79 -15.29 -17.01
C LYS A 184 -13.55 -15.17 -16.12
N VAL A 185 -13.18 -13.95 -15.73
CA VAL A 185 -12.04 -13.70 -14.82
C VAL A 185 -12.35 -14.27 -13.43
N ALA A 186 -13.54 -14.00 -12.89
CA ALA A 186 -13.97 -14.53 -11.60
C ALA A 186 -13.89 -16.08 -11.55
N ILE A 187 -14.39 -16.75 -12.59
CA ILE A 187 -14.30 -18.21 -12.74
C ILE A 187 -12.83 -18.66 -12.85
N ARG A 188 -12.03 -17.99 -13.69
CA ARG A 188 -10.62 -18.33 -13.89
C ARG A 188 -9.81 -18.24 -12.60
N PHE A 189 -10.02 -17.22 -11.80
CA PHE A 189 -9.28 -17.00 -10.54
C PHE A 189 -9.95 -17.64 -9.32
N ARG A 190 -11.11 -18.29 -9.49
CA ARG A 190 -11.91 -18.91 -8.42
C ARG A 190 -12.26 -17.94 -7.29
N ILE A 191 -12.49 -16.67 -7.64
CA ILE A 191 -12.89 -15.60 -6.72
C ILE A 191 -14.36 -15.23 -6.95
N CYS A 192 -15.06 -14.83 -5.89
CA CYS A 192 -16.42 -14.31 -6.02
C CYS A 192 -16.44 -13.07 -6.93
N ARG A 193 -17.41 -13.01 -7.86
CA ARG A 193 -17.59 -11.87 -8.78
C ARG A 193 -17.69 -10.54 -8.02
N GLY A 194 -18.40 -10.52 -6.89
CA GLY A 194 -18.53 -9.33 -6.04
C GLY A 194 -17.19 -8.89 -5.44
N ALA A 195 -16.39 -9.84 -4.95
CA ALA A 195 -15.05 -9.55 -4.43
C ALA A 195 -14.11 -9.00 -5.53
N LEU A 196 -14.17 -9.57 -6.74
CA LEU A 196 -13.42 -9.07 -7.89
C LEU A 196 -13.86 -7.66 -8.32
N GLN A 197 -15.17 -7.38 -8.30
CA GLN A 197 -15.70 -6.04 -8.59
C GLN A 197 -15.25 -5.02 -7.52
N SER A 198 -15.29 -5.40 -6.24
CA SER A 198 -14.77 -4.57 -5.15
C SER A 198 -13.28 -4.30 -5.31
N LEU A 199 -12.47 -5.32 -5.66
CA LEU A 199 -11.04 -5.17 -5.94
C LEU A 199 -10.80 -4.16 -7.08
N GLN A 200 -11.59 -4.24 -8.17
CA GLN A 200 -11.49 -3.30 -9.27
C GLN A 200 -11.78 -1.86 -8.83
N GLN A 201 -12.87 -1.63 -8.09
CA GLN A 201 -13.22 -0.31 -7.60
C GLN A 201 -12.18 0.25 -6.63
N GLN A 202 -11.70 -0.59 -5.70
CA GLN A 202 -10.66 -0.18 -4.75
C GLN A 202 -9.35 0.16 -5.45
N SER A 203 -8.96 -0.61 -6.48
CA SER A 203 -7.76 -0.33 -7.25
C SER A 203 -7.87 0.96 -8.06
N ALA A 204 -9.05 1.26 -8.60
CA ALA A 204 -9.30 2.55 -9.27
C ALA A 204 -9.16 3.73 -8.30
N THR A 205 -9.76 3.64 -7.11
CA THR A 205 -9.61 4.67 -6.07
C THR A 205 -8.16 4.79 -5.60
N TYR A 206 -7.49 3.66 -5.39
CA TYR A 206 -6.10 3.62 -4.93
C TYR A 206 -5.14 4.20 -5.97
N ALA A 207 -5.38 3.99 -7.25
CA ALA A 207 -4.62 4.62 -8.33
C ALA A 207 -4.70 6.15 -8.28
N CYS A 208 -5.84 6.73 -7.91
CA CYS A 208 -5.97 8.19 -7.76
C CYS A 208 -5.02 8.76 -6.69
N SER A 209 -4.67 8.00 -5.65
CA SER A 209 -3.71 8.42 -4.64
C SER A 209 -2.28 8.59 -5.17
N PHE A 210 -1.97 8.11 -6.38
CA PHE A 210 -0.66 8.28 -7.03
C PHE A 210 -0.57 9.53 -7.93
N CYS A 211 -1.68 10.25 -8.15
CA CYS A 211 -1.76 11.36 -9.11
C CYS A 211 -1.53 12.75 -8.50
N PHE A 212 -1.18 12.85 -7.22
CA PHE A 212 -0.97 14.12 -6.48
C PHE A 212 0.43 14.17 -5.86
#